data_AF-V2YDP3-F1
#
_entry.id   AF-V2YDP3-F1
#
_cell.length_a   1.000
_cell.length_b   1.000
_cell.length_c   1.000
_cell.angle_alpha   90.00
_cell.angle_beta   90.00
_cell.angle_gamma   90.00
#
_symmetry.space_group_name_H-M   'P 1'
#
loop_
_entity.id
_entity.type
_entity.pdbx_description
1 polymer ?
#
loop_
_entity_poly.entity_id
_entity_poly.type
_entity_poly.pdbx_seq_one_letter_code
_entity_poly.pdbx_strand_id
1 'polypeptide(L)'
;MKTSKGGWIARVILGAALGVLSSVVLASYLAESRGPTLAVSLLCAGLGGVLSAATLPFADDGRSLLLHSAVHFGATALLFGLLMAQLGARGAELLAWEAILFLLYAVVWLGRWIGWYVEVMQLRTMLGLAPGPSPLKWRETLPYLAFALLLCDVLPILLFWADHAVSADVPVLSGLLLPYLLLPVAGFSSGMSLGKRQGVCPLYPAACFVCYLPMVFLLFNYTAMFHCFMVAVPALAGNVTGWLYRRAAAKRGV
;
A
#
# COMPACT_ATOMS: atom_id res chain seq x y z
N MET A 1 -21.53 -19.25 -2.65
CA MET A 1 -22.50 -19.19 -3.77
C MET A 1 -21.74 -19.37 -5.08
N LYS A 2 -21.83 -20.54 -5.74
CA LYS A 2 -21.15 -20.79 -7.02
C LYS A 2 -21.83 -19.96 -8.10
N THR A 3 -21.16 -18.93 -8.61
CA THR A 3 -21.63 -18.24 -9.81
C THR A 3 -21.62 -19.24 -10.96
N SER A 4 -22.75 -19.42 -11.64
CA SER A 4 -22.79 -20.24 -12.85
C SER A 4 -21.93 -19.56 -13.93
N LYS A 5 -21.18 -20.35 -14.72
CA LYS A 5 -20.29 -19.82 -15.77
C LYS A 5 -20.97 -18.79 -16.69
N GLY A 6 -22.27 -18.94 -16.94
CA GLY A 6 -23.06 -17.99 -17.75
C GLY A 6 -23.27 -16.62 -17.13
N GLY A 7 -23.38 -16.52 -15.80
CA GLY A 7 -23.56 -15.22 -15.12
C GLY A 7 -22.32 -14.33 -15.18
N TRP A 8 -21.13 -14.93 -15.23
CA TRP A 8 -19.88 -14.18 -15.40
C TRP A 8 -19.75 -13.61 -16.81
N ILE A 9 -19.99 -14.44 -17.84
CA ILE A 9 -19.90 -14.02 -19.24
C ILE A 9 -20.86 -12.85 -19.51
N ALA A 10 -22.09 -12.92 -18.99
CA ALA A 10 -23.07 -11.84 -19.16
C ALA A 10 -22.60 -10.50 -18.58
N ARG A 11 -21.93 -10.50 -17.42
CA ARG A 11 -21.38 -9.28 -16.81
C ARG A 11 -20.24 -8.69 -17.61
N VAL A 12 -19.36 -9.53 -18.14
CA VAL A 12 -18.25 -9.10 -19.01
C VAL A 12 -18.77 -8.48 -20.29
N ILE A 13 -19.78 -9.11 -20.91
CA ILE A 13 -20.43 -8.57 -22.12
C ILE A 13 -21.10 -7.23 -21.82
N LEU A 14 -21.84 -7.13 -20.71
CA LEU A 14 -22.49 -5.89 -20.32
C LEU A 14 -21.46 -4.77 -20.04
N GLY A 15 -20.38 -5.09 -19.34
CA GLY A 15 -19.28 -4.16 -19.10
C GLY A 15 -18.64 -3.68 -20.39
N ALA A 16 -18.39 -4.59 -21.34
CA ALA A 16 -17.85 -4.25 -22.65
C ALA A 16 -18.82 -3.36 -23.45
N ALA A 17 -20.12 -3.66 -23.43
CA ALA A 17 -21.14 -2.85 -24.09
C ALA A 17 -21.22 -1.43 -23.50
N LEU A 18 -21.18 -1.31 -22.16
CA LEU A 18 -21.10 -0.01 -21.49
C LEU A 18 -19.82 0.73 -21.84
N GLY A 19 -18.68 0.02 -21.95
CA GLY A 19 -17.43 0.59 -22.41
C GLY A 19 -17.52 1.18 -23.83
N VAL A 20 -18.15 0.47 -24.77
CA VAL A 20 -18.42 1.00 -26.12
C VAL A 20 -19.27 2.28 -26.04
N LEU A 21 -20.32 2.31 -25.22
CA LEU A 21 -21.14 3.51 -25.03
C LEU A 21 -20.31 4.67 -24.45
N SER A 22 -19.44 4.41 -23.47
CA SER A 22 -18.54 5.42 -22.90
C SER A 22 -17.58 5.99 -23.95
N SER A 23 -17.16 5.21 -24.95
CA SER A 23 -16.28 5.70 -26.04
C SER A 23 -16.94 6.81 -26.86
N VAL A 24 -18.27 6.76 -27.05
CA VAL A 24 -19.03 7.79 -27.78
C VAL A 24 -19.01 9.11 -27.01
N VAL A 25 -19.20 9.04 -25.69
CA VAL A 25 -19.13 10.21 -24.81
C VAL A 25 -17.72 10.80 -24.83
N LEU A 26 -16.70 9.95 -24.73
CA LEU A 26 -15.29 10.35 -24.72
C LEU A 26 -14.87 11.05 -26.02
N ALA A 27 -15.27 10.49 -27.17
CA ALA A 27 -14.97 11.08 -28.48
C ALA A 27 -15.68 12.41 -28.72
N SER A 28 -16.87 12.58 -28.11
CA SER A 28 -17.64 13.82 -28.18
C SER A 28 -17.06 14.92 -27.29
N TYR A 29 -16.56 14.57 -26.10
CA TYR A 29 -16.08 15.54 -25.10
C TYR A 29 -14.58 15.87 -25.21
N LEU A 30 -13.73 14.90 -25.52
CA LEU A 30 -12.27 15.09 -25.48
C LEU A 30 -11.62 15.28 -26.85
N ALA A 31 -12.22 14.72 -27.91
CA ALA A 31 -11.58 14.67 -29.22
C ALA A 31 -12.22 15.60 -30.27
N GLU A 32 -13.27 16.36 -29.90
CA GLU A 32 -14.09 17.20 -30.81
C GLU A 32 -14.44 16.51 -32.15
N SER A 33 -14.49 15.19 -32.13
CA SER A 33 -14.56 14.35 -33.30
C SER A 33 -16.00 13.92 -33.56
N ARG A 34 -16.35 13.67 -34.83
CA ARG A 34 -17.71 13.19 -35.19
C ARG A 34 -18.05 11.80 -34.61
N GLY A 35 -17.09 11.09 -34.03
CA GLY A 35 -17.29 9.80 -33.37
C GLY A 35 -15.99 9.09 -32.98
N PRO A 36 -16.07 8.04 -32.13
CA PRO A 36 -14.89 7.32 -31.65
C PRO A 36 -14.22 6.52 -32.78
N THR A 37 -12.88 6.52 -32.77
CA THR A 37 -12.12 5.61 -33.64
C THR A 37 -12.31 4.15 -33.20
N LEU A 38 -12.14 3.20 -34.12
CA LEU A 38 -12.22 1.77 -33.79
C LEU A 38 -11.28 1.40 -32.64
N ALA A 39 -10.07 1.96 -32.61
CA ALA A 39 -9.10 1.72 -31.55
C ALA A 39 -9.62 2.19 -30.18
N VAL A 40 -10.18 3.40 -30.10
CA VAL A 40 -10.76 3.94 -28.85
C VAL A 40 -11.96 3.09 -28.41
N SER A 41 -12.86 2.73 -29.33
CA SER A 41 -14.01 1.87 -29.03
C SER A 41 -13.59 0.50 -28.49
N LEU A 42 -12.58 -0.14 -29.09
CA LEU A 42 -12.05 -1.43 -28.63
C LEU A 42 -11.37 -1.33 -27.26
N LEU A 43 -10.59 -0.28 -27.02
CA LEU A 43 -9.95 -0.04 -25.73
C LEU A 43 -10.98 0.22 -24.63
N CYS A 44 -11.99 1.05 -24.88
CA CYS A 44 -13.08 1.28 -23.93
C CYS A 44 -13.91 0.01 -23.68
N ALA A 45 -14.20 -0.78 -24.72
CA ALA A 45 -14.87 -2.07 -24.56
C ALA A 45 -14.05 -3.05 -23.70
N GLY A 46 -12.75 -3.15 -23.97
CA GLY A 46 -11.82 -3.96 -23.18
C GLY A 46 -11.78 -3.50 -21.72
N LEU A 47 -11.66 -2.20 -21.49
CA LEU A 47 -11.62 -1.61 -20.15
C LEU A 47 -12.91 -1.90 -19.38
N GLY A 48 -14.08 -1.71 -20.00
CA GLY A 48 -15.38 -2.04 -19.41
C GLY A 48 -15.52 -3.54 -19.09
N GLY A 49 -15.03 -4.39 -19.98
CA GLY A 49 -14.95 -5.84 -19.77
C GLY A 49 -14.09 -6.21 -18.55
N VAL A 50 -12.88 -5.66 -18.44
CA VAL A 50 -11.97 -5.90 -17.31
C VAL A 50 -12.58 -5.39 -16.01
N LEU A 51 -13.08 -4.15 -15.97
CA LEU A 51 -13.68 -3.56 -14.77
C LEU A 51 -14.87 -4.38 -14.25
N SER A 52 -15.69 -4.94 -15.15
CA SER A 52 -16.81 -5.80 -14.74
C SER A 52 -16.36 -7.15 -14.16
N ALA A 53 -15.20 -7.66 -14.59
CA ALA A 53 -14.59 -8.87 -14.01
C ALA A 53 -14.16 -8.65 -12.56
N ALA A 54 -13.91 -7.41 -12.13
CA ALA A 54 -13.66 -7.09 -10.74
C ALA A 54 -14.80 -7.50 -9.81
N THR A 55 -16.05 -7.62 -10.29
CA THR A 55 -17.23 -7.97 -9.47
C THR A 55 -17.29 -9.45 -9.06
N LEU A 56 -16.29 -10.26 -9.44
CA LEU A 56 -16.23 -11.67 -9.11
C LEU A 56 -16.00 -11.91 -7.61
N PRO A 57 -16.56 -13.01 -7.07
CA PRO A 57 -16.35 -13.42 -5.69
C PRO A 57 -14.89 -13.85 -5.44
N PHE A 58 -14.53 -13.84 -4.15
CA PHE A 58 -13.20 -14.01 -3.57
C PHE A 58 -12.42 -15.24 -4.09
N ALA A 59 -11.09 -15.15 -4.13
CA ALA A 59 -10.23 -16.31 -4.34
C ALA A 59 -10.04 -17.06 -3.02
N ASP A 60 -9.98 -18.40 -3.05
CA ASP A 60 -10.01 -19.24 -1.84
C ASP A 60 -8.84 -19.01 -0.85
N ASP A 61 -7.77 -18.34 -1.30
CA ASP A 61 -6.60 -18.01 -0.49
C ASP A 61 -6.03 -16.62 -0.80
N GLY A 62 -5.28 -16.06 0.17
CA GLY A 62 -4.72 -14.71 0.07
C GLY A 62 -3.65 -14.54 -1.02
N ARG A 63 -2.92 -15.60 -1.40
CA ARG A 63 -1.92 -15.52 -2.48
C ARG A 63 -2.63 -15.41 -3.83
N SER A 64 -3.62 -16.25 -4.06
CA SER A 64 -4.46 -16.19 -5.27
C SER A 64 -5.17 -14.86 -5.37
N LEU A 65 -5.67 -14.31 -4.25
CA LEU A 65 -6.26 -12.97 -4.22
C LEU A 65 -5.28 -11.89 -4.71
N LEU A 66 -4.04 -11.88 -4.18
CA LEU A 66 -3.02 -10.91 -4.58
C LEU A 66 -2.64 -11.07 -6.05
N LEU A 67 -2.46 -12.31 -6.53
CA LEU A 67 -2.14 -12.59 -7.93
C LEU A 67 -3.25 -12.12 -8.87
N HIS A 68 -4.50 -12.49 -8.60
CA HIS A 68 -5.64 -12.05 -9.41
C HIS A 68 -5.81 -10.52 -9.37
N SER A 69 -5.61 -9.90 -8.20
CA SER A 69 -5.67 -8.44 -8.08
C SER A 69 -4.56 -7.75 -8.86
N ALA A 70 -3.35 -8.32 -8.89
CA ALA A 70 -2.22 -7.79 -9.64
C ALA A 70 -2.40 -7.96 -11.16
N VAL A 71 -2.88 -9.12 -11.61
CA VAL A 71 -3.21 -9.36 -13.03
C VAL A 71 -4.32 -8.42 -13.48
N HIS A 72 -5.38 -8.28 -12.68
CA HIS A 72 -6.48 -7.38 -12.96
C HIS A 72 -6.03 -5.91 -13.01
N PHE A 73 -5.22 -5.48 -12.04
CA PHE A 73 -4.63 -4.14 -12.05
C PHE A 73 -3.77 -3.91 -13.30
N GLY A 74 -2.85 -4.84 -13.61
CA GLY A 74 -1.98 -4.74 -14.78
C GLY A 74 -2.75 -4.68 -16.11
N ALA A 75 -3.82 -5.47 -16.25
CA ALA A 75 -4.69 -5.40 -17.42
C ALA A 75 -5.45 -4.07 -17.49
N THR A 76 -5.94 -3.56 -16.36
CA THR A 76 -6.63 -2.27 -16.28
C THR A 76 -5.68 -1.13 -16.65
N ALA A 77 -4.48 -1.10 -16.06
CA ALA A 77 -3.44 -0.11 -16.32
C ALA A 77 -2.99 -0.14 -17.78
N LEU A 78 -2.75 -1.31 -18.36
CA LEU A 78 -2.37 -1.42 -19.76
C LEU A 78 -3.45 -0.84 -20.70
N LEU A 79 -4.71 -1.23 -20.51
CA LEU A 79 -5.81 -0.76 -21.37
C LEU A 79 -6.07 0.74 -21.20
N PHE A 80 -6.00 1.23 -19.95
CA PHE A 80 -6.17 2.65 -19.65
C PHE A 80 -5.02 3.49 -20.19
N GLY A 81 -3.77 3.07 -20.00
CA GLY A 81 -2.59 3.75 -20.53
C GLY A 81 -2.59 3.81 -22.06
N LEU A 82 -2.96 2.72 -22.74
CA LEU A 82 -3.15 2.72 -24.19
C LEU A 82 -4.27 3.68 -24.62
N LEU A 83 -5.38 3.74 -23.87
CA LEU A 83 -6.48 4.67 -24.15
C LEU A 83 -6.03 6.12 -23.98
N MET A 84 -5.33 6.46 -22.90
CA MET A 84 -4.82 7.81 -22.65
C MET A 84 -3.78 8.21 -23.71
N ALA A 85 -2.91 7.29 -24.13
CA ALA A 85 -1.96 7.52 -25.22
C ALA A 85 -2.67 7.82 -26.55
N GLN A 86 -3.77 7.12 -26.86
CA GLN A 86 -4.59 7.39 -28.05
C GLN A 86 -5.28 8.77 -28.00
N LEU A 87 -5.54 9.27 -26.79
CA LEU A 87 -6.12 10.61 -26.56
C LEU A 87 -5.04 11.70 -26.46
N GLY A 88 -3.77 11.36 -26.64
CA GLY A 88 -2.67 12.32 -26.76
C GLY A 88 -1.79 12.45 -25.52
N ALA A 89 -2.09 11.77 -24.41
CA ALA A 89 -1.25 11.83 -23.22
C ALA A 89 0.13 11.19 -23.48
N ARG A 90 1.20 11.89 -23.09
CA ARG A 90 2.59 11.42 -23.28
C ARG A 90 3.46 11.69 -22.06
N GLY A 91 4.51 10.89 -21.91
CA GLY A 91 5.55 11.10 -20.89
C GLY A 91 4.97 11.26 -19.48
N ALA A 92 5.24 12.40 -18.85
CA ALA A 92 4.81 12.70 -17.48
C ALA A 92 3.27 12.75 -17.32
N GLU A 93 2.54 13.18 -18.35
CA GLU A 93 1.08 13.23 -18.29
C GLU A 93 0.47 11.82 -18.22
N LEU A 94 1.00 10.89 -19.01
CA LEU A 94 0.58 9.50 -18.97
C LEU A 94 0.88 8.87 -17.61
N LEU A 95 2.06 9.15 -17.04
CA LEU A 95 2.41 8.71 -15.68
C LEU A 95 1.48 9.31 -14.62
N ALA A 96 1.06 10.56 -14.76
CA ALA A 96 0.11 11.18 -13.84
C ALA A 96 -1.25 10.49 -13.90
N TRP A 97 -1.75 10.18 -15.09
CA TRP A 97 -3.00 9.43 -15.27
C TRP A 97 -2.92 8.01 -14.69
N GLU A 98 -1.82 7.30 -14.91
CA GLU A 98 -1.58 5.99 -14.29
C GLU A 98 -1.48 6.06 -12.77
N ALA A 99 -0.88 7.11 -12.22
CA ALA A 99 -0.83 7.34 -10.78
C ALA A 99 -2.24 7.57 -10.20
N ILE A 100 -3.08 8.35 -10.87
CA ILE A 100 -4.49 8.54 -10.48
C ILE A 100 -5.24 7.21 -10.53
N LEU A 101 -5.08 6.43 -11.61
CA LEU A 101 -5.69 5.10 -11.73
C LEU A 101 -5.27 4.19 -10.58
N PHE A 102 -3.98 4.13 -10.28
CA PHE A 102 -3.45 3.33 -9.17
C PHE A 102 -4.09 3.72 -7.83
N LEU A 103 -4.22 5.02 -7.55
CA LEU A 103 -4.84 5.49 -6.31
C LEU A 103 -6.32 5.11 -6.24
N LEU A 104 -7.09 5.32 -7.31
CA LEU A 104 -8.50 4.91 -7.39
C LEU A 104 -8.65 3.40 -7.22
N TYR A 105 -7.81 2.64 -7.89
CA TYR A 105 -7.78 1.19 -7.76
C TYR A 105 -7.48 0.75 -6.34
N ALA A 106 -6.49 1.36 -5.68
CA ALA A 106 -6.12 1.06 -4.30
C ALA A 106 -7.28 1.35 -3.34
N VAL A 107 -8.01 2.46 -3.51
CA VAL A 107 -9.19 2.80 -2.69
C VAL A 107 -10.30 1.76 -2.85
N VAL A 108 -10.67 1.42 -4.09
CA VAL A 108 -11.71 0.43 -4.37
C VAL A 108 -11.30 -0.95 -3.83
N TRP A 109 -10.06 -1.35 -4.07
CA TRP A 109 -9.51 -2.60 -3.57
C TRP A 109 -9.51 -2.66 -2.04
N LEU A 110 -9.13 -1.57 -1.37
CA LEU A 110 -9.12 -1.49 0.09
C LEU A 110 -10.53 -1.57 0.68
N GLY A 111 -11.51 -0.88 0.08
CA GLY A 111 -12.90 -0.96 0.51
C GLY A 111 -13.45 -2.39 0.44
N ARG A 112 -13.14 -3.11 -0.64
CA ARG A 112 -13.49 -4.53 -0.77
C ARG A 112 -12.76 -5.39 0.25
N TRP A 113 -11.47 -5.16 0.43
CA TRP A 113 -10.66 -5.87 1.43
C TRP A 113 -11.21 -5.73 2.84
N ILE A 114 -11.68 -4.54 3.23
CA ILE A 114 -12.32 -4.32 4.54
C ILE A 114 -13.60 -5.17 4.66
N GLY A 115 -14.47 -5.15 3.65
CA GLY A 115 -15.71 -5.96 3.65
C GLY A 115 -15.41 -7.45 3.82
N TRP A 116 -14.47 -7.97 3.03
CA TRP A 116 -14.02 -9.36 3.11
C TRP A 116 -13.41 -9.73 4.46
N TYR A 117 -12.61 -8.81 5.03
CA TYR A 117 -12.02 -9.02 6.34
C TYR A 117 -13.10 -9.12 7.44
N VAL A 118 -14.14 -8.28 7.38
CA VAL A 118 -15.29 -8.33 8.31
C VAL A 118 -16.07 -9.63 8.15
N GLU A 119 -16.32 -10.09 6.92
CA GLU A 119 -16.97 -11.38 6.66
C GLU A 119 -16.19 -12.55 7.28
N VAL A 120 -14.86 -12.57 7.10
CA VAL A 120 -14.00 -13.60 7.71
C VAL A 120 -14.04 -13.53 9.23
N MET A 121 -14.06 -12.33 9.83
CA MET A 121 -14.24 -12.19 11.27
C MET A 121 -15.58 -12.77 11.74
N GLN A 122 -16.68 -12.44 11.07
CA GLN A 122 -18.00 -12.96 11.39
C GLN A 122 -18.05 -14.48 11.29
N LEU A 123 -17.47 -15.06 10.24
CA LEU A 123 -17.36 -16.51 10.07
C LEU A 123 -16.58 -17.16 11.21
N ARG A 124 -15.45 -16.58 11.61
CA ARG A 124 -14.67 -17.10 12.76
C ARG A 124 -15.49 -17.04 14.05
N THR A 125 -16.19 -15.93 14.29
CA THR A 125 -17.07 -15.79 15.46
C THR A 125 -18.19 -16.82 15.45
N MET A 126 -18.87 -17.02 14.32
CA MET A 126 -19.94 -18.02 14.18
C MET A 126 -19.45 -19.46 14.38
N LEU A 127 -18.20 -19.73 13.99
CA LEU A 127 -17.55 -21.03 14.19
C LEU A 127 -16.89 -21.18 15.57
N GLY A 128 -17.02 -20.18 16.47
CA GLY A 128 -16.36 -20.20 17.78
C GLY A 128 -14.83 -20.17 17.73
N LEU A 129 -14.25 -19.76 16.60
CA LEU A 129 -12.80 -19.69 16.42
C LEU A 129 -12.23 -18.45 17.07
N ALA A 130 -10.98 -18.55 17.54
CA ALA A 130 -10.25 -17.41 18.07
C ALA A 130 -10.19 -16.26 17.04
N PRO A 131 -10.27 -15.00 17.50
CA PRO A 131 -10.20 -13.82 16.63
C PRO A 131 -8.96 -13.86 15.73
N GLY A 132 -9.12 -13.46 14.47
CA GLY A 132 -7.99 -13.29 13.56
C GLY A 132 -7.13 -12.07 13.92
N PRO A 133 -5.94 -11.92 13.29
CA PRO A 133 -5.10 -10.73 13.46
C PRO A 133 -5.85 -9.48 13.03
N SER A 134 -5.70 -8.35 13.74
CA SER A 134 -6.46 -7.12 13.45
C SER A 134 -6.16 -6.54 12.04
N PRO A 135 -7.04 -5.69 11.45
CA PRO A 135 -6.79 -5.08 10.14
C PRO A 135 -5.44 -4.37 10.13
N LEU A 136 -4.58 -4.70 9.15
CA LEU A 136 -3.21 -4.16 9.06
C LEU A 136 -2.35 -4.33 10.33
N LYS A 137 -2.81 -5.18 11.27
CA LYS A 137 -2.22 -5.43 12.58
C LYS A 137 -2.05 -4.17 13.45
N TRP A 138 -3.04 -3.27 13.41
CA TRP A 138 -2.99 -2.02 14.18
C TRP A 138 -2.96 -2.28 15.69
N ARG A 139 -3.73 -3.25 16.19
CA ARG A 139 -3.75 -3.61 17.61
C ARG A 139 -2.43 -4.20 18.07
N GLU A 140 -1.81 -5.02 17.22
CA GLU A 140 -0.53 -5.67 17.47
C GLU A 140 0.65 -4.67 17.36
N THR A 141 0.46 -3.59 16.60
CA THR A 141 1.42 -2.48 16.46
C THR A 141 1.34 -1.49 17.62
N LEU A 142 0.16 -1.31 18.22
CA LEU A 142 -0.11 -0.35 19.29
C LEU A 142 0.95 -0.38 20.43
N PRO A 143 1.38 -1.54 20.96
CA PRO A 143 2.37 -1.57 22.05
C PRO A 143 3.75 -1.06 21.61
N TYR A 144 4.07 -1.16 20.32
CA TYR A 144 5.32 -0.66 19.75
C TYR A 144 5.27 0.83 19.41
N LEU A 145 4.08 1.45 19.42
CA LEU A 145 3.93 2.87 19.17
C LEU A 145 4.59 3.72 20.26
N ALA A 146 4.49 3.29 21.53
CA ALA A 146 5.18 3.97 22.63
C ALA A 146 6.70 3.99 22.42
N PHE A 147 7.28 2.88 21.95
CA PHE A 147 8.70 2.84 21.60
C PHE A 147 9.01 3.70 20.37
N ALA A 148 8.14 3.72 19.35
CA ALA A 148 8.31 4.60 18.20
C ALA A 148 8.33 6.07 18.59
N LEU A 149 7.41 6.52 19.46
CA LEU A 149 7.39 7.89 19.99
C LEU A 149 8.65 8.20 20.82
N LEU A 150 9.09 7.27 21.67
CA LEU A 150 10.34 7.44 22.43
C LEU A 150 11.54 7.61 21.48
N LEU A 151 11.65 6.76 20.47
CA LEU A 151 12.75 6.77 19.51
C LEU A 151 12.72 7.97 18.56
N CYS A 152 11.52 8.35 18.10
CA CYS A 152 11.34 9.30 17.02
C CYS A 152 11.02 10.72 17.49
N ASP A 153 10.55 10.93 18.72
CA ASP A 153 10.17 12.24 19.25
C ASP A 153 10.98 12.62 20.48
N VAL A 154 11.05 11.75 21.49
CA VAL A 154 11.73 12.07 22.76
C VAL A 154 13.25 12.05 22.61
N LEU A 155 13.79 10.98 22.03
CA LEU A 155 15.24 10.82 21.87
C LEU A 155 15.87 11.94 21.05
N PRO A 156 15.32 12.38 19.89
CA PRO A 156 15.89 13.48 19.12
C PRO A 156 15.98 14.79 19.91
N ILE A 157 14.94 15.11 20.69
CA ILE A 157 14.94 16.29 21.55
C ILE A 157 16.04 16.18 22.60
N LEU A 158 16.15 15.04 23.30
CA LEU A 158 17.17 14.85 24.33
C LEU A 158 18.60 14.96 23.77
N LEU A 159 18.85 14.39 22.59
CA LEU A 159 20.17 14.46 21.94
C LEU A 159 20.48 15.87 21.44
N PHE A 160 19.48 16.59 20.93
CA PHE A 160 19.63 17.98 20.54
C PHE A 160 19.99 18.88 21.73
N TRP A 161 19.31 18.70 22.87
CA TRP A 161 19.65 19.40 24.11
C TRP A 161 21.06 19.05 24.59
N ALA A 162 21.47 17.79 24.49
CA ALA A 162 22.81 17.36 24.86
C ALA A 162 23.89 17.96 23.95
N ASP A 163 23.66 18.03 22.63
CA ASP A 163 24.58 18.71 21.70
C ASP A 163 24.77 20.18 22.13
N HIS A 164 23.69 20.92 22.40
CA HIS A 164 23.76 22.32 22.82
C HIS A 164 24.42 22.54 24.18
N ALA A 165 24.27 21.57 25.10
CA ALA A 165 24.90 21.63 26.41
C ALA A 165 26.41 21.38 26.38
N VAL A 166 26.90 20.62 25.38
CA VAL A 166 28.32 20.22 25.29
C VAL A 166 29.10 21.09 24.30
N SER A 167 28.54 21.39 23.12
CA SER A 167 29.20 22.21 22.10
C SER A 167 28.18 22.78 21.10
N ALA A 168 28.15 24.11 20.95
CA ALA A 168 27.18 24.79 20.07
C ALA A 168 27.45 24.62 18.57
N ASP A 169 28.67 24.21 18.18
CA ASP A 169 29.11 24.35 16.78
C ASP A 169 28.80 23.14 15.90
N VAL A 170 28.69 21.92 16.45
CA VAL A 170 28.49 20.69 15.67
C VAL A 170 27.48 19.75 16.34
N PRO A 171 26.31 19.49 15.73
CA PRO A 171 25.32 18.56 16.27
C PRO A 171 25.72 17.11 15.97
N VAL A 172 26.67 16.57 16.73
CA VAL A 172 27.18 15.19 16.53
C VAL A 172 26.13 14.15 16.92
N LEU A 173 25.44 14.35 18.06
CA LEU A 173 24.47 13.38 18.56
C LEU A 173 23.20 13.38 17.73
N SER A 174 22.59 14.55 17.56
CA SER A 174 21.31 14.72 16.86
C SER A 174 21.47 14.73 15.34
N GLY A 175 22.55 15.32 14.80
CA GLY A 175 22.75 15.49 13.36
C GLY A 175 23.49 14.34 12.67
N LEU A 176 24.29 13.56 13.40
CA LEU A 176 25.07 12.46 12.82
C LEU A 176 24.68 11.10 13.42
N LEU A 177 24.85 10.90 14.73
CA LEU A 177 24.63 9.57 15.33
C LEU A 177 23.16 9.14 15.32
N LEU A 178 22.24 10.06 15.56
CA LEU A 178 20.81 9.77 15.55
C LEU A 178 20.32 9.24 14.19
N PRO A 179 20.41 10.01 13.07
CA PRO A 179 19.83 9.58 11.81
C PRO A 179 20.58 8.43 11.14
N TYR A 180 21.91 8.34 11.30
CA TYR A 180 22.72 7.36 10.57
C TYR A 180 23.00 6.08 11.36
N LEU A 181 22.84 6.06 12.69
CA LEU A 181 23.11 4.88 13.51
C LEU A 181 21.92 4.51 14.40
N LEU A 182 21.47 5.41 15.27
CA LEU A 182 20.46 5.08 16.28
C LEU A 182 19.11 4.75 15.64
N LEU A 183 18.61 5.58 14.73
CA LEU A 183 17.35 5.36 14.03
C LEU A 183 17.35 4.05 13.22
N PRO A 184 18.36 3.74 12.38
CA PRO A 184 18.42 2.46 11.67
C PRO A 184 18.48 1.25 12.59
N VAL A 185 19.37 1.27 13.59
CA VAL A 185 19.61 0.12 14.48
C VAL A 185 18.41 -0.14 15.37
N ALA A 186 17.87 0.91 16.00
CA ALA A 186 16.72 0.80 16.87
C ALA A 186 15.46 0.41 16.08
N GLY A 187 15.23 1.06 14.92
CA GLY A 187 14.13 0.72 14.02
C GLY A 187 14.20 -0.73 13.56
N PHE A 188 15.36 -1.21 13.10
CA PHE A 188 15.54 -2.60 12.72
C PHE A 188 15.27 -3.57 13.88
N SER A 189 15.80 -3.29 15.06
CA SER A 189 15.69 -4.17 16.24
C SER A 189 14.26 -4.29 16.73
N SER A 190 13.55 -3.16 16.87
CA SER A 190 12.15 -3.12 17.25
C SER A 190 11.25 -3.76 16.18
N GLY A 191 11.53 -3.47 14.90
CA GLY A 191 10.88 -4.11 13.75
C GLY A 191 11.03 -5.62 13.82
N MET A 192 12.24 -6.14 14.03
CA MET A 192 12.53 -7.57 14.15
C MET A 192 11.82 -8.22 15.33
N SER A 193 11.81 -7.57 16.50
CA SER A 193 11.06 -8.06 17.67
C SER A 193 9.56 -8.17 17.37
N LEU A 194 8.96 -7.13 16.78
CA LEU A 194 7.55 -7.14 16.38
C LEU A 194 7.30 -8.23 15.31
N GLY A 195 8.19 -8.32 14.33
CA GLY A 195 8.16 -9.29 13.24
C GLY A 195 8.15 -10.72 13.75
N LYS A 196 8.98 -11.02 14.75
CA LYS A 196 9.06 -12.32 15.43
C LYS A 196 7.79 -12.68 16.19
N ARG A 197 7.10 -11.71 16.79
CA ARG A 197 5.91 -11.96 17.62
C ARG A 197 4.62 -12.00 16.81
N GLN A 198 4.45 -11.03 15.92
CA GLN A 198 3.17 -10.74 15.27
C GLN A 198 3.21 -10.94 13.75
N GLY A 199 4.39 -11.19 13.17
CA GLY A 199 4.59 -11.29 11.72
C GLY A 199 4.74 -9.92 11.06
N VAL A 200 4.50 -9.85 9.75
CA VAL A 200 4.60 -8.58 9.02
C VAL A 200 3.50 -7.63 9.51
N CYS A 201 3.89 -6.46 10.04
CA CYS A 201 3.06 -5.40 10.59
C CYS A 201 3.39 -4.09 9.84
N PRO A 202 2.70 -3.79 8.71
CA PRO A 202 3.04 -2.67 7.84
C PRO A 202 2.81 -1.29 8.49
N LEU A 203 1.94 -1.21 9.50
CA LEU A 203 1.69 0.03 10.23
C LEU A 203 2.86 0.47 11.10
N TYR A 204 3.75 -0.44 11.52
CA TYR A 204 4.86 -0.06 12.38
C TYR A 204 5.92 0.80 11.66
N PRO A 205 6.42 0.42 10.48
CA PRO A 205 7.28 1.30 9.67
C PRO A 205 6.63 2.64 9.32
N ALA A 206 5.34 2.63 8.98
CA ALA A 206 4.59 3.86 8.70
C ALA A 206 4.49 4.76 9.93
N ALA A 207 4.24 4.20 11.11
CA ALA A 207 4.25 4.94 12.36
C ALA A 207 5.62 5.55 12.65
N CYS A 208 6.72 4.79 12.45
CA CYS A 208 8.08 5.34 12.63
C CYS A 208 8.34 6.53 11.69
N PHE A 209 7.90 6.44 10.43
CA PHE A 209 8.01 7.55 9.48
C PHE A 209 7.24 8.79 9.96
N VAL A 210 5.98 8.60 10.33
CA VAL A 210 5.09 9.70 10.73
C VAL A 210 5.52 10.32 12.05
N CYS A 211 5.94 9.52 13.04
CA CYS A 211 6.45 10.01 14.31
C CYS A 211 7.75 10.81 14.15
N TYR A 212 8.63 10.45 13.22
CA TYR A 212 9.87 11.22 13.03
C TYR A 212 9.67 12.50 12.20
N LEU A 213 8.56 12.60 11.45
CA LEU A 213 8.31 13.73 10.56
C LEU A 213 8.28 15.10 11.26
N PRO A 214 7.62 15.29 12.42
CA PRO A 214 7.72 16.53 13.18
C PRO A 214 9.16 16.89 13.54
N MET A 215 10.00 15.93 13.94
CA MET A 215 11.39 16.19 14.32
C MET A 215 12.24 16.64 13.14
N VAL A 216 11.96 16.18 11.92
CA VAL A 216 12.61 16.70 10.70
C VAL A 216 12.38 18.19 10.55
N PHE A 217 11.16 18.67 10.76
CA PHE A 217 10.83 20.10 10.62
C PHE A 217 11.24 20.94 11.84
N LEU A 218 11.36 20.34 13.03
CA LEU A 218 11.76 21.04 14.25
C LEU A 218 13.27 21.19 14.38
N LEU A 219 14.03 20.14 14.06
CA LEU A 219 15.48 20.08 14.29
C LEU A 219 16.31 20.27 13.02
N PHE A 220 15.69 20.09 11.85
CA PHE A 220 16.35 20.15 10.55
C PHE A 220 15.53 20.99 9.56
N ASN A 221 15.65 20.71 8.27
CA ASN A 221 14.89 21.36 7.21
C ASN A 221 14.26 20.33 6.25
N TYR A 222 13.46 20.78 5.29
CA TYR A 222 12.72 19.91 4.37
C TYR A 222 13.62 18.98 3.53
N THR A 223 14.89 19.31 3.32
CA THR A 223 15.83 18.43 2.61
C THR A 223 16.22 17.19 3.41
N ALA A 224 16.02 17.21 4.74
CA ALA A 224 16.29 16.08 5.64
C ALA A 224 15.12 15.09 5.77
N MET A 225 14.09 15.18 4.92
CA MET A 225 12.97 14.21 4.90
C MET A 225 13.44 12.75 4.71
N PHE A 226 14.61 12.54 4.11
CA PHE A 226 15.19 11.21 3.97
C PHE A 226 15.48 10.55 5.34
N HIS A 227 15.67 11.31 6.42
CA HIS A 227 15.84 10.76 7.78
C HIS A 227 14.62 9.94 8.24
N CYS A 228 13.39 10.29 7.83
CA CYS A 228 12.22 9.47 8.12
C CYS A 228 12.33 8.06 7.50
N PHE A 229 12.99 7.94 6.34
CA PHE A 229 13.27 6.64 5.73
C PHE A 229 14.38 5.88 6.44
N MET A 230 15.33 6.58 7.07
CA MET A 230 16.40 5.97 7.87
C MET A 230 15.89 5.23 9.10
N VAL A 231 14.68 5.52 9.58
CA VAL A 231 14.00 4.69 10.59
C VAL A 231 13.00 3.71 9.98
N ALA A 232 12.20 4.17 9.01
CA ALA A 232 11.10 3.37 8.46
C ALA A 232 11.56 2.17 7.65
N VAL A 233 12.58 2.33 6.79
CA VAL A 233 13.10 1.25 5.95
C VAL A 233 13.78 0.17 6.79
N PRO A 234 14.67 0.49 7.74
CA PRO A 234 15.22 -0.51 8.66
C PRO A 234 14.15 -1.17 9.52
N ALA A 235 13.13 -0.42 9.99
CA ALA A 235 11.99 -1.01 10.72
C ALA A 235 11.22 -2.04 9.89
N LEU A 236 10.98 -1.75 8.61
CA LEU A 236 10.35 -2.70 7.69
C LEU A 236 11.25 -3.92 7.46
N ALA A 237 12.54 -3.71 7.19
CA ALA A 237 13.51 -4.78 6.97
C ALA A 237 13.62 -5.70 8.19
N GLY A 238 13.72 -5.12 9.39
CA GLY A 238 13.68 -5.86 10.66
C GLY A 238 12.39 -6.66 10.79
N ASN A 239 11.24 -6.04 10.54
CA ASN A 239 9.93 -6.68 10.66
C ASN A 239 9.75 -7.89 9.73
N VAL A 240 10.15 -7.75 8.47
CA VAL A 240 10.17 -8.88 7.51
C VAL A 240 11.17 -9.95 7.96
N THR A 241 12.37 -9.57 8.39
CA THR A 241 13.41 -10.50 8.86
C THR A 241 12.94 -11.32 10.07
N GLY A 242 12.34 -10.67 11.06
CA GLY A 242 11.80 -11.32 12.25
C GLY A 242 10.68 -12.32 11.91
N TRP A 243 9.82 -11.96 10.96
CA TRP A 243 8.77 -12.86 10.46
C TRP A 243 9.35 -14.08 9.73
N LEU A 244 10.32 -13.88 8.83
CA LEU A 244 11.00 -14.95 8.11
C LEU A 244 11.73 -15.89 9.06
N TYR A 245 12.42 -15.34 10.06
CA TYR A 245 13.10 -16.11 11.09
C TYR A 245 12.13 -17.04 11.84
N ARG A 246 10.96 -16.53 12.27
CA ARG A 246 9.94 -17.35 12.92
C ARG A 246 9.48 -18.50 12.01
N ARG A 247 9.23 -18.22 10.72
CA ARG A 247 8.79 -19.24 9.76
C ARG A 247 9.87 -20.30 9.53
N ALA A 248 11.13 -19.90 9.44
CA ALA A 248 12.24 -20.85 9.28
C ALA A 248 12.43 -21.72 10.53
N ALA A 249 12.33 -21.14 11.73
CA ALA A 249 12.44 -21.89 12.98
C ALA A 249 11.30 -22.91 13.13
N ALA A 250 10.05 -22.51 12.81
CA ALA A 250 8.90 -23.42 12.85
C ALA A 250 9.02 -24.60 11.88
N LYS A 251 9.69 -24.43 10.73
CA LYS A 251 9.94 -25.51 9.77
C LYS A 251 11.04 -26.48 10.19
N ARG A 252 11.91 -26.11 11.14
CA ARG A 252 13.02 -26.94 11.62
C ARG A 252 12.66 -27.73 12.89
N GLY A 253 11.56 -27.37 13.56
CA GLY A 253 11.04 -28.04 14.76
C GLY A 253 9.88 -29.00 14.48
N VAL A 254 9.64 -29.31 13.21
CA VAL A 254 8.78 -30.40 12.69
C VAL A 254 9.70 -31.38 12.01
#